data_AF-A0A954CPN8-F1
#
_entry.id   AF-A0A954CPN8-F1
#
_cell.length_a   1.000
_cell.length_b   1.000
_cell.length_c   1.000
_cell.angle_alpha   90.00
_cell.angle_beta   90.00
_cell.angle_gamma   90.00
#
_symmetry.space_group_name_H-M   'P 1'
#
loop_
_entity.id
_entity.type
_entity.pdbx_description
1 polymer ?
#
loop_
_entity_poly.entity_id
_entity_poly.type
_entity_poly.pdbx_seq_one_letter_code
_entity_poly.pdbx_strand_id
1 'polypeptide(L)'
;TAQNFDHCEIDLEHSDAAPDFTIDPFSAFPASPNSGLDPSYALNVSIGSTPINVYSGPYSVQPGAVRANGYVDYPTPQSAFAYNGRDSLLIDIRTSPNAVPAPAQNGQVVRIMAFSAPTPFARVHADGTPAAPLDPNTTTSGTGDNVMYDYEIEFVRVKTVATSPWRPGAPSADYRTPLLGSVTPPGTSIQVEYRGAQDATGSGATAWSSSVDVADGHPFVQFRVELVGDPTSGAVPELDTLVIPY
;
A
#
# COMPACT_ATOMS: atom_id res chain seq x y z
N THR A 1 19.93 16.93 16.38
CA THR A 1 19.50 16.30 17.65
C THR A 1 18.24 15.53 17.37
N ALA A 2 18.05 14.37 18.01
CA ALA A 2 16.81 13.60 17.84
C ALA A 2 15.61 14.43 18.31
N GLN A 3 14.49 14.33 17.59
CA GLN A 3 13.22 14.91 18.00
C GLN A 3 12.37 13.80 18.61
N ASN A 4 11.97 13.99 19.87
CA ASN A 4 11.23 12.99 20.63
C ASN A 4 9.77 13.44 20.78
N PHE A 5 8.87 12.48 20.62
CA PHE A 5 7.44 12.63 20.85
C PHE A 5 7.05 11.63 21.93
N ASP A 6 6.57 12.12 23.07
CA ASP A 6 6.10 11.26 24.16
C ASP A 6 4.88 10.41 23.75
N HIS A 7 4.13 10.90 22.76
CA HIS A 7 3.04 10.20 22.11
C HIS A 7 3.05 10.49 20.61
N CYS A 8 2.92 9.44 19.80
CA CYS A 8 2.70 9.46 18.37
C CYS A 8 1.64 8.41 18.04
N GLU A 9 0.63 8.79 17.27
CA GLU A 9 -0.36 7.90 16.72
C GLU A 9 -0.39 8.04 15.20
N ILE A 10 -0.52 6.91 14.52
CA ILE A 10 -0.74 6.87 13.07
C ILE A 10 -2.02 6.10 12.85
N ASP A 11 -3.01 6.76 12.28
CA ASP A 11 -4.26 6.17 11.84
C ASP A 11 -4.30 6.14 10.30
N LEU A 12 -4.69 5.01 9.73
CA LEU A 12 -4.87 4.82 8.30
C LEU A 12 -6.32 4.55 7.94
N GLU A 13 -6.79 5.18 6.86
CA GLU A 13 -8.19 5.12 6.46
C GLU A 13 -8.35 5.19 4.93
N HIS A 14 -9.47 4.66 4.41
CA HIS A 14 -9.87 4.90 3.03
C HIS A 14 -10.57 6.25 2.91
N SER A 15 -10.30 6.99 1.84
CA SER A 15 -10.92 8.26 1.50
C SER A 15 -11.55 8.23 0.12
N ASP A 16 -12.77 8.74 0.03
CA ASP A 16 -13.46 8.97 -1.25
C ASP A 16 -12.95 10.25 -1.95
N ALA A 17 -12.13 11.06 -1.27
CA ALA A 17 -11.49 12.22 -1.87
C ALA A 17 -10.46 11.76 -2.89
N ALA A 18 -10.73 12.00 -4.17
CA ALA A 18 -9.79 11.76 -5.24
C ALA A 18 -9.00 13.05 -5.49
N PRO A 19 -7.68 13.08 -5.23
CA PRO A 19 -6.86 14.20 -5.66
C PRO A 19 -6.89 14.29 -7.20
N ASP A 20 -7.33 15.43 -7.73
CA ASP A 20 -7.35 15.69 -9.17
C ASP A 20 -5.94 16.02 -9.65
N PHE A 21 -5.32 15.06 -10.33
CA PHE A 21 -4.03 15.22 -11.02
C PHE A 21 -4.23 15.33 -12.53
N THR A 22 -4.93 16.36 -13.00
CA THR A 22 -5.00 16.65 -14.43
C THR A 22 -3.72 17.32 -14.91
N ILE A 23 -3.12 16.82 -15.99
CA ILE A 23 -2.10 17.56 -16.73
C ILE A 23 -2.85 18.56 -17.61
N ASP A 24 -2.61 19.85 -17.42
CA ASP A 24 -3.15 20.85 -18.32
C ASP A 24 -2.52 20.65 -19.72
N PRO A 25 -3.31 20.31 -20.76
CA PRO A 25 -2.80 20.06 -22.09
C PRO A 25 -2.18 21.30 -22.75
N PHE A 26 -2.45 22.51 -22.24
CA PHE A 26 -1.85 23.74 -22.75
C PHE A 26 -0.50 24.09 -22.13
N SER A 27 -0.29 23.81 -20.84
CA SER A 27 0.93 24.22 -20.14
C SER A 27 1.94 23.09 -19.94
N ALA A 28 1.57 21.83 -20.17
CA ALA A 28 2.39 20.64 -19.88
C ALA A 28 2.91 20.56 -18.42
N PHE A 29 2.37 21.41 -17.56
CA PHE A 29 2.57 21.37 -16.12
C PHE A 29 1.42 20.57 -15.49
N PRO A 30 1.68 19.81 -14.42
CA PRO A 30 0.61 19.28 -13.59
C PRO A 30 -0.25 20.47 -13.13
N ALA A 31 -1.56 20.42 -13.36
CA ALA A 31 -2.45 21.28 -12.59
C ALA A 31 -2.22 20.92 -11.12
N SER A 32 -2.03 21.94 -10.27
CA SER A 32 -1.83 21.71 -8.84
C SER A 32 -3.01 20.89 -8.29
N PRO A 33 -2.77 19.91 -7.42
CA PRO A 33 -3.82 18.99 -7.01
C PRO A 33 -4.94 19.73 -6.30
N ASN A 34 -6.17 19.58 -6.80
CA ASN A 34 -7.34 19.76 -5.95
C ASN A 34 -7.45 18.47 -5.14
N SER A 35 -7.02 18.49 -3.88
CA SER A 35 -7.00 17.31 -3.02
C SER A 35 -8.39 16.68 -2.85
N GLY A 36 -9.46 17.46 -3.05
CA GLY A 36 -10.83 17.03 -2.77
C GLY A 36 -11.14 16.92 -1.29
N LEU A 37 -10.21 17.31 -0.41
CA LEU A 37 -10.35 17.23 1.04
C LEU A 37 -11.20 18.38 1.60
N ASP A 38 -12.11 18.06 2.50
CA ASP A 38 -12.93 18.97 3.28
C ASP A 38 -12.17 19.46 4.54
N PRO A 39 -12.34 20.72 4.96
CA PRO A 39 -11.80 21.24 6.22
C PRO A 39 -12.32 20.51 7.48
N SER A 40 -13.43 19.80 7.37
CA SER A 40 -14.00 18.95 8.40
C SER A 40 -13.46 17.53 8.23
N TYR A 41 -12.59 17.09 9.15
CA TYR A 41 -11.93 15.78 9.07
C TYR A 41 -12.89 14.60 8.85
N ALA A 42 -14.06 14.62 9.50
CA ALA A 42 -15.08 13.59 9.38
C ALA A 42 -15.63 13.42 7.94
N LEU A 43 -15.50 14.43 7.08
CA LEU A 43 -15.96 14.38 5.69
C LEU A 43 -14.88 13.88 4.72
N ASN A 44 -13.65 13.66 5.19
CA ASN A 44 -12.55 13.10 4.40
C ASN A 44 -12.49 11.58 4.45
N VAL A 45 -13.20 10.96 5.38
CA VAL A 45 -13.25 9.51 5.56
C VAL A 45 -14.31 8.92 4.64
N SER A 46 -14.00 7.82 3.96
CA SER A 46 -14.98 7.10 3.14
C SER A 46 -16.16 6.64 4.00
N ILE A 47 -17.39 6.77 3.47
CA ILE A 47 -18.61 6.46 4.23
C ILE A 47 -18.61 4.98 4.64
N GLY A 48 -18.61 4.73 5.95
CA GLY A 48 -18.61 3.38 6.52
C GLY A 48 -17.21 2.76 6.69
N SER A 49 -16.15 3.49 6.33
CA SER A 49 -14.78 3.16 6.75
C SER A 49 -14.60 3.47 8.24
N THR A 50 -13.78 2.67 8.93
CA THR A 50 -13.37 2.93 10.31
C THR A 50 -11.87 3.16 10.32
N PRO A 51 -11.39 4.25 10.96
CA PRO A 51 -9.96 4.48 11.14
C PRO A 51 -9.25 3.29 11.78
N ILE A 52 -8.13 2.88 11.21
CA ILE A 52 -7.30 1.82 11.79
C ILE A 52 -6.06 2.44 12.40
N ASN A 53 -5.96 2.39 13.72
CA ASN A 53 -4.73 2.74 14.41
C ASN A 53 -3.65 1.72 14.10
N VAL A 54 -2.68 2.11 13.28
CA VAL A 54 -1.54 1.27 12.89
C VAL A 54 -0.34 1.44 13.82
N TYR A 55 -0.31 2.53 14.59
CA TYR A 55 0.71 2.75 15.60
C TYR A 55 0.19 3.65 16.71
N SER A 56 0.52 3.32 17.97
CA SER A 56 0.37 4.20 19.12
C SER A 56 1.54 4.00 20.08
N GLY A 57 2.21 5.08 20.46
CA GLY A 57 3.30 5.06 21.43
C GLY A 57 4.34 6.16 21.26
N PRO A 58 5.42 6.14 22.06
CA PRO A 58 6.49 7.12 21.95
C PRO A 58 7.32 6.90 20.68
N TYR A 59 7.63 7.99 19.96
CA TYR A 59 8.43 7.94 18.74
C TYR A 59 9.57 8.96 18.78
N SER A 60 10.71 8.60 18.19
CA SER A 60 11.88 9.46 18.10
C SER A 60 12.38 9.50 16.66
N VAL A 61 12.35 10.68 16.06
CA VAL A 61 12.99 10.91 14.77
C VAL A 61 14.48 11.02 15.02
N GLN A 62 15.24 10.12 14.40
CA GLN A 62 16.70 10.06 14.49
C GLN A 62 17.30 10.53 13.15
N PRO A 63 17.71 11.80 13.01
CA PRO A 63 18.28 12.29 11.75
C PRO A 63 19.56 11.58 11.30
N GLY A 64 20.24 10.88 12.23
CA GLY A 64 21.40 10.04 11.90
C GLY A 64 21.05 8.65 11.38
N ALA A 65 19.78 8.24 11.44
CA ALA A 65 19.27 6.95 10.95
C ALA A 65 18.67 7.05 9.54
N VAL A 66 19.07 8.06 8.77
CA VAL A 66 18.65 8.21 7.38
C VAL A 66 19.16 7.02 6.57
N ARG A 67 18.25 6.34 5.88
CA ARG A 67 18.54 5.24 4.96
C ARG A 67 19.28 5.76 3.73
N ALA A 68 19.85 4.84 2.94
CA ALA A 68 20.56 5.19 1.71
C ALA A 68 19.68 5.93 0.67
N ASN A 69 18.35 5.79 0.78
CA ASN A 69 17.37 6.48 -0.05
C ASN A 69 17.02 7.90 0.44
N GLY A 70 17.59 8.36 1.56
CA GLY A 70 17.38 9.71 2.08
C GLY A 70 16.21 9.85 3.07
N TYR A 71 15.45 8.77 3.34
CA TYR A 71 14.33 8.78 4.27
C TYR A 71 14.72 8.31 5.67
N VAL A 72 13.97 8.75 6.67
CA VAL A 72 14.01 8.21 8.05
C VAL A 72 12.81 7.32 8.24
N ASP A 73 13.01 6.20 8.93
CA ASP A 73 11.94 5.26 9.20
C ASP A 73 10.85 5.84 10.08
N TYR A 74 9.61 5.70 9.62
CA TYR A 74 8.44 5.78 10.47
C TYR A 74 8.47 4.65 11.53
N PRO A 75 7.74 4.81 12.64
CA PRO A 75 7.58 3.71 13.58
C PRO A 75 7.07 2.45 12.88
N THR A 76 7.59 1.29 13.28
CA THR A 76 7.09 0.01 12.77
C THR A 76 5.60 -0.13 13.11
N PRO A 77 4.73 -0.39 12.13
CA PRO A 77 3.31 -0.62 12.39
C PRO A 77 3.09 -1.76 13.39
N GLN A 78 2.19 -1.53 14.35
CA GLN A 78 1.75 -2.50 15.35
C GLN A 78 0.52 -3.29 14.88
N SER A 79 -0.21 -2.76 13.91
CA SER A 79 -1.37 -3.41 13.28
C SER A 79 -1.31 -3.26 11.76
N ALA A 80 -2.00 -4.15 11.05
CA ALA A 80 -2.05 -4.13 9.59
C ALA A 80 -3.23 -3.29 9.10
N PHE A 81 -3.00 -2.49 8.07
CA PHE A 81 -4.05 -1.82 7.30
C PHE A 81 -4.25 -2.52 5.95
N ALA A 82 -5.47 -2.97 5.69
CA ALA A 82 -5.82 -3.64 4.44
C ALA A 82 -6.26 -2.63 3.39
N TYR A 83 -5.33 -2.20 2.53
CA TYR A 83 -5.66 -1.34 1.40
C TYR A 83 -6.52 -2.08 0.37
N ASN A 84 -7.59 -1.42 -0.12
CA ASN A 84 -8.58 -2.05 -0.99
C ASN A 84 -8.24 -1.96 -2.48
N GLY A 85 -7.15 -1.26 -2.83
CA GLY A 85 -6.68 -1.13 -4.21
C GLY A 85 -7.48 -0.15 -5.07
N ARG A 86 -8.43 0.59 -4.49
CA ARG A 86 -9.35 1.48 -5.22
C ARG A 86 -9.40 2.90 -4.67
N ASP A 87 -9.61 3.04 -3.36
CA ASP A 87 -9.88 4.35 -2.74
C ASP A 87 -8.58 5.06 -2.40
N SER A 88 -8.61 6.37 -2.17
CA SER A 88 -7.41 7.08 -1.72
C SER A 88 -7.02 6.65 -0.30
N LEU A 89 -5.72 6.68 0.02
CA LEU A 89 -5.24 6.49 1.39
C LEU A 89 -5.24 7.83 2.13
N LEU A 90 -5.92 7.88 3.28
CA LEU A 90 -5.81 8.95 4.26
C LEU A 90 -4.84 8.51 5.36
N ILE A 91 -3.86 9.35 5.66
CA ILE A 91 -2.88 9.15 6.74
C ILE A 91 -3.07 10.28 7.74
N ASP A 92 -3.50 9.95 8.95
CA ASP A 92 -3.55 10.88 10.08
C ASP A 92 -2.39 10.58 11.03
N ILE A 93 -1.56 11.59 11.31
CA ILE A 93 -0.42 11.49 12.21
C ILE A 93 -0.65 12.47 13.35
N ARG A 94 -0.89 11.93 14.54
CA ARG A 94 -1.09 12.71 15.75
C ARG A 94 0.17 12.62 16.59
N THR A 95 0.65 13.74 17.09
CA THR A 95 1.83 13.76 17.97
C THR A 95 1.55 14.61 19.19
N SER A 96 2.15 14.26 20.32
CA SER A 96 2.15 15.11 21.51
C SER A 96 2.76 16.47 21.19
N PRO A 97 2.29 17.55 21.85
CA PRO A 97 2.95 18.84 21.79
C PRO A 97 4.43 18.68 22.11
N ASN A 98 5.30 19.15 21.22
CA ASN A 98 6.73 19.08 21.47
C ASN A 98 7.06 19.99 22.68
N ALA A 99 7.50 19.39 23.79
CA ALA A 99 7.81 20.12 25.03
C ALA A 99 9.04 21.02 24.91
N VAL A 100 9.81 20.89 23.81
CA VAL A 100 10.97 21.74 23.56
C VAL A 100 10.53 22.93 22.70
N PRO A 101 10.68 24.19 23.17
CA PRO A 101 10.71 25.33 22.26
C PRO A 101 11.98 25.17 21.43
N ALA A 102 11.91 24.39 20.36
CA ALA A 102 13.00 24.33 19.40
C ALA A 102 13.12 25.75 18.82
N PRO A 103 14.27 26.44 18.93
CA PRO A 103 14.50 27.58 18.07
C PRO A 103 14.27 27.09 16.64
N ALA A 104 13.42 27.77 15.89
CA ALA A 104 13.06 27.42 14.53
C ALA A 104 14.34 27.10 13.73
N GLN A 105 14.57 25.81 13.47
CA GLN A 105 15.66 25.39 12.60
C GLN A 105 15.11 25.47 11.18
N ASN A 106 15.79 26.27 10.36
CA ASN A 106 15.41 26.59 8.99
C ASN A 106 15.20 25.32 8.16
N GLY A 107 13.94 24.97 7.92
CA GLY A 107 13.54 24.22 6.74
C GLY A 107 13.44 25.19 5.56
N GLN A 108 14.12 24.90 4.46
CA GLN A 108 13.96 25.64 3.22
C GLN A 108 12.61 25.27 2.59
N VAL A 109 11.71 26.24 2.49
CA VAL A 109 10.49 26.09 1.67
C VAL A 109 10.82 26.58 0.27
N VAL A 110 10.89 25.67 -0.70
CA VAL A 110 10.88 26.04 -2.12
C VAL A 110 9.43 26.30 -2.52
N ARG A 111 9.09 27.58 -2.72
CA ARG A 111 7.76 27.99 -3.16
C ARG A 111 7.73 27.99 -4.68
N ILE A 112 7.12 26.98 -5.29
CA ILE A 112 6.74 27.02 -6.69
C ILE A 112 5.38 27.72 -6.75
N MET A 113 5.32 28.94 -7.31
CA MET A 113 4.05 29.66 -7.47
C MET A 113 3.33 29.14 -8.72
N ALA A 114 2.16 28.54 -8.53
CA ALA A 114 1.23 28.20 -9.60
C ALA A 114 -0.16 28.77 -9.25
N PHE A 115 -0.86 29.27 -10.27
CA PHE A 115 -2.24 29.71 -10.13
C PHE A 115 -3.14 28.50 -9.88
N SER A 116 -3.97 28.60 -8.85
CA SER A 116 -4.89 27.54 -8.44
C SER A 116 -6.18 28.19 -7.91
N ALA A 117 -7.23 27.40 -7.68
CA ALA A 117 -8.56 27.85 -7.25
C ALA A 117 -8.50 28.70 -5.95
N PRO A 118 -9.62 29.27 -5.45
CA PRO A 118 -9.58 30.06 -4.21
C PRO A 118 -9.08 29.29 -2.97
N THR A 119 -9.12 27.95 -2.97
CA THR A 119 -8.82 27.10 -1.80
C THR A 119 -8.27 25.67 -2.10
N PRO A 120 -7.26 25.46 -2.96
CA PRO A 120 -6.62 24.15 -3.08
C PRO A 120 -5.60 24.04 -1.97
N PHE A 121 -5.94 23.23 -0.98
CA PHE A 121 -5.07 22.90 0.13
C PHE A 121 -4.57 21.47 -0.07
N ALA A 122 -3.26 21.30 -0.14
CA ALA A 122 -2.60 19.99 -0.11
C ALA A 122 -2.74 19.29 1.26
N ARG A 123 -2.96 20.07 2.32
CA ARG A 123 -3.06 19.60 3.71
C ARG A 123 -4.05 20.46 4.49
N VAL A 124 -4.74 19.86 5.46
CA VAL A 124 -5.50 20.57 6.52
C VAL A 124 -4.87 20.21 7.87
N HIS A 125 -4.49 21.21 8.66
CA HIS A 125 -3.90 21.00 9.99
C HIS A 125 -4.64 21.80 11.06
N ALA A 126 -4.57 21.33 12.31
CA ALA A 126 -5.00 22.08 13.47
C ALA A 126 -3.88 22.07 14.51
N ASP A 127 -3.62 23.21 15.12
CA ASP A 127 -2.57 23.42 16.11
C ASP A 127 -3.12 24.04 17.40
N GLY A 128 -2.52 23.66 18.52
CA GLY A 128 -2.78 24.22 19.84
C GLY A 128 -1.58 25.01 20.36
N THR A 129 -1.78 25.75 21.43
CA THR A 129 -0.66 26.42 22.13
C THR A 129 -0.40 25.72 23.47
N PRO A 130 0.79 25.89 24.09
CA PRO A 130 1.01 25.37 25.43
C PRO A 130 0.00 25.86 26.48
N ALA A 131 -0.55 27.07 26.29
CA ALA A 131 -1.56 27.65 27.17
C ALA A 131 -3.00 27.19 26.85
N ALA A 132 -3.22 26.68 25.65
CA ALA A 132 -4.49 26.12 25.19
C ALA A 132 -4.20 24.92 24.26
N PRO A 133 -3.85 23.75 24.85
CA PRO A 133 -3.56 22.56 24.06
C PRO A 133 -4.78 22.14 23.25
N LEU A 134 -4.55 21.71 22.02
CA LEU A 134 -5.59 21.14 21.17
C LEU A 134 -5.91 19.73 21.66
N ASP A 135 -7.19 19.40 21.87
CA ASP A 135 -7.62 18.01 22.04
C ASP A 135 -7.92 17.42 20.65
N PRO A 136 -7.08 16.49 20.15
CA PRO A 136 -7.27 15.93 18.82
C PRO A 136 -8.60 15.20 18.65
N ASN A 137 -9.21 14.67 19.72
CA ASN A 137 -10.44 13.87 19.63
C ASN A 137 -11.71 14.72 19.49
N THR A 138 -11.61 16.03 19.75
CA THR A 138 -12.77 16.96 19.73
C THR A 138 -12.61 18.05 18.68
N THR A 139 -11.48 18.08 17.97
CA THR A 139 -11.18 19.10 16.98
C THR A 139 -11.92 18.81 15.68
N THR A 140 -12.81 19.72 15.28
CA THR A 140 -13.67 19.55 14.10
C THR A 140 -13.29 20.43 12.91
N SER A 141 -12.29 21.31 13.05
CA SER A 141 -11.90 22.27 12.00
C SER A 141 -10.40 22.54 12.01
N GLY A 142 -9.80 22.75 10.83
CA GLY A 142 -8.40 23.10 10.67
C GLY A 142 -8.15 24.22 9.65
N THR A 143 -6.89 24.63 9.54
CA THR A 143 -6.38 25.57 8.54
C THR A 143 -5.77 24.78 7.38
N GLY A 144 -6.19 25.12 6.16
CA GLY A 144 -5.62 24.56 4.94
C GLY A 144 -4.29 25.21 4.54
N ASP A 145 -3.33 24.42 4.09
CA ASP A 145 -2.10 24.91 3.46
C ASP A 145 -1.61 24.00 2.32
N ASN A 146 -0.47 24.37 1.72
CA ASN A 146 0.15 23.67 0.59
C ASN A 146 1.51 23.06 0.93
N VAL A 147 1.75 22.75 2.21
CA VAL A 147 2.95 22.02 2.61
C VAL A 147 2.68 20.53 2.40
N MET A 148 3.50 19.90 1.55
CA MET A 148 3.50 18.44 1.38
C MET A 148 4.72 17.86 2.09
N TYR A 149 4.50 16.88 2.95
CA TYR A 149 5.57 16.00 3.41
C TYR A 149 5.78 14.92 2.35
N ASP A 150 7.04 14.57 2.14
CA ASP A 150 7.39 13.47 1.26
C ASP A 150 7.33 12.17 2.06
N TYR A 151 6.56 11.20 1.58
CA TYR A 151 6.34 9.90 2.20
C TYR A 151 6.71 8.80 1.21
N GLU A 152 7.50 7.85 1.67
CA GLU A 152 7.69 6.57 0.99
C GLU A 152 6.81 5.53 1.68
N ILE A 153 5.92 4.91 0.91
CA ILE A 153 5.02 3.85 1.39
C ILE A 153 5.35 2.57 0.65
N GLU A 154 5.77 1.56 1.40
CA GLU A 154 6.02 0.23 0.87
C GLU A 154 4.79 -0.65 1.06
N PHE A 155 4.30 -1.26 -0.03
CA PHE A 155 3.17 -2.17 0.00
C PHE A 155 3.64 -3.60 -0.28
N VAL A 156 3.29 -4.53 0.59
CA VAL A 156 3.41 -5.97 0.31
C VAL A 156 2.05 -6.49 -0.14
N ARG A 157 1.99 -7.04 -1.34
CA ARG A 157 0.81 -7.79 -1.76
C ARG A 157 0.79 -9.14 -1.04
N VAL A 158 -0.07 -9.25 -0.03
CA VAL A 158 -0.17 -10.45 0.82
C VAL A 158 -0.58 -11.69 0.03
N LYS A 159 -1.41 -11.54 -1.00
CA LYS A 159 -1.86 -12.67 -1.83
C LYS A 159 -1.98 -12.28 -3.29
N THR A 160 -1.38 -13.08 -4.16
CA THR A 160 -1.54 -12.99 -5.62
C THR A 160 -1.97 -14.35 -6.14
N VAL A 161 -3.00 -14.38 -6.98
CA VAL A 161 -3.44 -15.61 -7.67
C VAL A 161 -3.37 -15.38 -9.17
N ALA A 162 -2.67 -16.26 -9.88
CA ALA A 162 -2.59 -16.27 -11.33
C ALA A 162 -3.06 -17.63 -11.85
N THR A 163 -3.86 -17.63 -12.92
CA THR A 163 -4.30 -18.85 -13.59
C THR A 163 -3.79 -18.81 -15.03
N SER A 164 -3.12 -19.88 -15.48
CA SER A 164 -2.65 -19.97 -16.85
C SER A 164 -3.83 -20.08 -17.83
N PRO A 165 -3.66 -19.77 -19.12
CA PRO A 165 -4.54 -20.33 -20.13
C PRO A 165 -4.36 -21.86 -20.18
N TRP A 166 -5.30 -22.57 -20.82
CA TRP A 166 -5.10 -23.97 -21.17
C TRP A 166 -3.87 -24.12 -22.08
N ARG A 167 -2.98 -25.04 -21.72
CA ARG A 167 -1.76 -25.36 -22.49
C ARG A 167 -1.92 -26.74 -23.11
N PRO A 168 -1.66 -26.88 -24.42
CA PRO A 168 -1.73 -28.19 -25.07
C PRO A 168 -0.59 -29.09 -24.57
N GLY A 169 -0.91 -30.35 -24.34
CA GLY A 169 0.03 -31.45 -24.13
C GLY A 169 -0.08 -32.50 -25.23
N ALA A 170 0.17 -33.76 -24.90
CA ALA A 170 -0.08 -34.91 -25.78
C ALA A 170 -1.53 -35.42 -25.64
N PRO A 171 -2.13 -36.04 -26.69
CA PRO A 171 -3.49 -36.63 -26.64
C PRO A 171 -3.75 -37.64 -25.51
N SER A 172 -2.69 -38.19 -24.91
CA SER A 172 -2.74 -39.03 -23.70
C SER A 172 -1.50 -38.76 -22.87
N ALA A 173 -1.34 -37.50 -22.43
CA ALA A 173 -0.22 -37.06 -21.62
C ALA A 173 -0.18 -37.81 -20.27
N ASP A 174 1.03 -38.16 -19.84
CA ASP A 174 1.39 -38.64 -18.50
C ASP A 174 2.27 -37.55 -17.90
N TYR A 175 1.63 -36.58 -17.24
CA TYR A 175 2.30 -35.37 -16.78
C TYR A 175 3.22 -35.71 -15.62
N ARG A 176 4.46 -35.20 -15.67
CA ARG A 176 5.48 -35.45 -14.65
C ARG A 176 5.51 -34.34 -13.62
N THR A 177 6.11 -34.64 -12.46
CA THR A 177 6.38 -33.67 -11.41
C THR A 177 6.95 -32.37 -12.00
N PRO A 178 6.24 -31.24 -11.81
CA PRO A 178 6.67 -29.98 -12.39
C PRO A 178 7.99 -29.49 -11.82
N LEU A 179 8.75 -28.79 -12.66
CA LEU A 179 9.98 -28.11 -12.25
C LEU A 179 9.66 -26.64 -11.98
N LEU A 180 9.96 -26.18 -10.77
CA LEU A 180 9.74 -24.81 -10.34
C LEU A 180 11.08 -24.11 -10.13
N GLY A 181 11.30 -23.04 -10.89
CA GLY A 181 12.31 -22.03 -10.59
C GLY A 181 11.66 -20.95 -9.74
N SER A 182 11.90 -20.97 -8.44
CA SER A 182 11.23 -20.08 -7.49
C SER A 182 12.12 -19.66 -6.32
N VAL A 183 11.80 -18.51 -5.74
CA VAL A 183 12.36 -18.02 -4.48
C VAL A 183 11.23 -17.92 -3.47
N THR A 184 11.41 -18.53 -2.30
CA THR A 184 10.42 -18.50 -1.20
C THR A 184 11.13 -18.04 0.06
N PRO A 185 11.27 -16.72 0.29
CA PRO A 185 11.86 -16.21 1.50
C PRO A 185 11.09 -16.67 2.75
N PRO A 186 11.71 -16.65 3.95
CA PRO A 186 11.02 -16.96 5.20
C PRO A 186 9.73 -16.15 5.36
N GLY A 187 8.66 -16.80 5.85
CA GLY A 187 7.34 -16.17 6.02
C GLY A 187 6.46 -16.15 4.76
N THR A 188 6.98 -16.53 3.60
CA THR A 188 6.23 -16.54 2.33
C THR A 188 5.82 -17.96 1.90
N SER A 189 4.90 -18.09 0.93
CA SER A 189 4.59 -19.39 0.32
C SER A 189 4.21 -19.31 -1.16
N ILE A 190 4.44 -20.41 -1.87
CA ILE A 190 4.02 -20.63 -3.26
C ILE A 190 3.21 -21.92 -3.29
N GLN A 191 1.98 -21.85 -3.78
CA GLN A 191 1.14 -23.02 -4.02
C GLN A 191 0.84 -23.10 -5.51
N VAL A 192 1.01 -24.29 -6.10
CA VAL A 192 0.64 -24.54 -7.48
C VAL A 192 -0.36 -25.68 -7.52
N GLU A 193 -1.45 -25.46 -8.25
CA GLU A 193 -2.47 -26.47 -8.50
C GLU A 193 -2.63 -26.67 -10.00
N TYR A 194 -3.11 -27.86 -10.37
CA TYR A 194 -3.23 -28.33 -11.74
C TYR A 194 -4.64 -28.87 -11.99
N ARG A 195 -5.04 -28.86 -13.25
CA ARG A 195 -6.19 -29.61 -13.76
C ARG A 195 -6.03 -29.91 -15.25
N GLY A 196 -6.66 -30.98 -15.71
CA GLY A 196 -6.70 -31.40 -17.10
C GLY A 196 -8.04 -31.08 -17.77
N ALA A 197 -8.06 -30.97 -19.10
CA ALA A 197 -9.29 -30.84 -19.90
C ALA A 197 -9.15 -31.49 -21.29
N GLN A 198 -10.30 -31.76 -21.91
CA GLN A 198 -10.39 -32.41 -23.22
C GLN A 198 -10.16 -31.47 -24.40
N ASP A 199 -10.27 -30.16 -24.18
CA ASP A 199 -10.06 -29.13 -25.21
C ASP A 199 -9.51 -27.82 -24.64
N ALA A 200 -9.13 -26.91 -25.55
CA ALA A 200 -8.59 -25.59 -25.21
C ALA A 200 -9.60 -24.65 -24.53
N THR A 201 -10.87 -25.03 -24.45
CA THR A 201 -11.92 -24.26 -23.76
C THR A 201 -12.17 -24.76 -22.33
N GLY A 202 -11.62 -25.92 -21.97
CA GLY A 202 -11.77 -26.51 -20.64
C GLY A 202 -12.93 -27.50 -20.52
N SER A 203 -13.42 -28.06 -21.63
CA SER A 203 -14.47 -29.09 -21.57
C SER A 203 -14.00 -30.31 -20.78
N GLY A 204 -14.88 -30.81 -19.89
CA GLY A 204 -14.58 -31.95 -19.03
C GLY A 204 -13.44 -31.69 -18.04
N ALA A 205 -13.21 -30.44 -17.65
CA ALA A 205 -12.09 -30.10 -16.76
C ALA A 205 -12.16 -30.86 -15.43
N THR A 206 -11.02 -31.42 -15.01
CA THR A 206 -10.89 -32.03 -13.69
C THR A 206 -10.88 -30.96 -12.58
N ALA A 207 -11.07 -31.40 -11.33
CA ALA A 207 -10.95 -30.52 -10.18
C ALA A 207 -9.49 -30.05 -10.02
N TRP A 208 -9.32 -28.86 -9.44
CA TRP A 208 -7.99 -28.39 -9.05
C TRP A 208 -7.36 -29.34 -8.02
N SER A 209 -6.08 -29.66 -8.21
CA SER A 209 -5.31 -30.54 -7.34
C SER A 209 -3.89 -30.02 -7.20
N SER A 210 -3.25 -30.26 -6.05
CA SER A 210 -1.80 -30.03 -5.88
C SER A 210 -0.94 -31.07 -6.60
N SER A 211 -1.51 -32.21 -7.02
CA SER A 211 -0.84 -33.18 -7.88
C SER A 211 -1.18 -32.95 -9.34
N VAL A 212 -0.16 -32.97 -10.20
CA VAL A 212 -0.32 -32.84 -11.66
C VAL A 212 -1.00 -34.06 -12.29
N ASP A 213 -0.91 -35.22 -11.67
CA ASP A 213 -1.49 -36.49 -12.14
C ASP A 213 -3.01 -36.40 -12.36
N VAL A 214 -3.68 -35.42 -11.74
CA VAL A 214 -5.10 -35.13 -11.99
C VAL A 214 -5.39 -34.73 -13.45
N ALA A 215 -4.35 -34.32 -14.18
CA ALA A 215 -4.41 -33.96 -15.58
C ALA A 215 -4.05 -35.13 -16.52
N ASP A 216 -3.65 -36.29 -16.00
CA ASP A 216 -3.27 -37.42 -16.83
C ASP A 216 -4.40 -37.88 -17.75
N GLY A 217 -4.02 -38.31 -18.95
CA GLY A 217 -4.96 -38.69 -20.01
C GLY A 217 -5.72 -37.53 -20.64
N HIS A 218 -5.48 -36.29 -20.22
CA HIS A 218 -6.09 -35.09 -20.81
C HIS A 218 -5.12 -34.40 -21.77
N PRO A 219 -5.60 -33.96 -22.95
CA PRO A 219 -4.76 -33.26 -23.94
C PRO A 219 -4.41 -31.81 -23.57
N PHE A 220 -5.07 -31.22 -22.57
CA PHE A 220 -4.79 -29.86 -22.12
C PHE A 220 -4.60 -29.81 -20.61
N VAL A 221 -3.63 -29.03 -20.16
CA VAL A 221 -3.36 -28.75 -18.74
C VAL A 221 -3.50 -27.27 -18.45
N GLN A 222 -4.02 -26.94 -17.28
CA GLN A 222 -4.02 -25.59 -16.73
C GLN A 222 -3.40 -25.64 -15.35
N PHE A 223 -2.69 -24.58 -14.99
CA PHE A 223 -2.16 -24.41 -13.64
C PHE A 223 -2.65 -23.10 -13.01
N ARG A 224 -2.76 -23.11 -11.69
CA ARG A 224 -3.05 -21.94 -10.86
C ARG A 224 -1.93 -21.80 -9.85
N VAL A 225 -1.37 -20.59 -9.75
CA VAL A 225 -0.32 -20.24 -8.80
C VAL A 225 -0.90 -19.27 -7.79
N GLU A 226 -0.75 -19.58 -6.51
CA GLU A 226 -0.99 -18.66 -5.40
C GLU A 226 0.35 -18.31 -4.75
N LEU A 227 0.65 -17.02 -4.70
CA LEU A 227 1.83 -16.44 -4.07
C LEU A 227 1.38 -15.68 -2.82
N VAL A 228 1.95 -16.01 -1.66
CA VAL A 228 1.65 -15.37 -0.37
C VAL A 228 2.87 -14.64 0.15
N GLY A 229 2.80 -13.30 0.22
CA GLY A 229 3.83 -12.44 0.79
C GLY A 229 3.70 -12.27 2.30
N ASP A 230 4.79 -11.93 2.98
CA ASP A 230 4.79 -11.62 4.41
C ASP A 230 4.75 -10.10 4.64
N PRO A 231 3.62 -9.56 5.12
CA PRO A 231 3.48 -8.12 5.37
C PRO A 231 4.34 -7.64 6.55
N THR A 232 4.86 -8.54 7.40
CA THR A 232 5.68 -8.17 8.57
C THR A 232 7.11 -7.85 8.17
N SER A 233 7.70 -8.69 7.32
CA SER A 233 9.09 -8.57 6.89
C SER A 233 9.27 -7.82 5.57
N GLY A 234 8.20 -7.56 4.82
CA GLY A 234 8.32 -7.06 3.46
C GLY A 234 8.54 -8.16 2.41
N ALA A 235 8.72 -9.42 2.83
CA ALA A 235 9.21 -10.47 1.95
C ALA A 235 8.15 -10.93 0.94
N VAL A 236 8.56 -11.08 -0.32
CA VAL A 236 7.71 -11.53 -1.42
C VAL A 236 8.26 -12.82 -2.04
N PRO A 237 7.41 -13.83 -2.29
CA PRO A 237 7.83 -14.99 -3.05
C PRO A 237 7.86 -14.69 -4.54
N GLU A 238 8.72 -15.38 -5.26
CA GLU A 238 8.88 -15.23 -6.72
C GLU A 238 8.79 -16.60 -7.40
N LEU A 239 8.08 -16.64 -8.52
CA LEU A 239 8.06 -17.79 -9.42
C LEU A 239 8.49 -17.31 -10.80
N ASP A 240 9.69 -17.71 -11.21
CA ASP A 240 10.29 -17.32 -12.49
C ASP A 240 9.94 -18.33 -13.58
N THR A 241 10.06 -19.62 -13.27
CA THR A 241 9.87 -20.71 -14.23
C THR A 241 8.95 -21.79 -13.68
N LEU A 242 7.98 -22.23 -14.47
CA LEU A 242 7.20 -23.45 -14.25
C LEU A 242 7.23 -24.29 -15.53
N VAL A 243 7.82 -25.48 -15.46
CA VAL A 243 7.82 -26.46 -16.55
C VAL A 243 7.01 -27.67 -16.12
N ILE A 244 6.05 -28.08 -16.94
CA ILE A 244 5.23 -29.28 -16.75
C ILE A 244 5.61 -30.28 -17.86
N PRO A 245 6.48 -31.26 -17.61
CA PRO A 245 6.83 -32.28 -18.60
C PRO A 245 5.68 -33.27 -18.80
N TYR A 246 5.61 -33.92 -19.96
CA TYR A 246 4.70 -35.01 -20.29
C TYR A 246 5.29 -35.93 -21.35
#